data_AF-R6B063-F1
#
_entry.id   AF-R6B063-F1
#
_cell.length_a   1.000
_cell.length_b   1.000
_cell.length_c   1.000
_cell.angle_alpha   90.00
_cell.angle_beta   90.00
_cell.angle_gamma   90.00
#
_symmetry.space_group_name_H-M   'P 1'
#
loop_
_entity.id
_entity.type
_entity.pdbx_description
1 polymer ?
#
loop_
_entity_poly.entity_id
_entity_poly.type
_entity_poly.pdbx_seq_one_letter_code
_entity_poly.pdbx_strand_id
1 'polypeptide(L)'
;MKKLPSKKIVITFIIFWVAYHVFFGAIRMLIDFKYPNGSCDNTVVAFGKNLRSVIFSIPQGSNKWVLRDTQPEIQQPDVSGFRLTSLDENVYDYEVEMGWFYQYKMFYVYGRNGFWVIQADPFHIKLLRNQNMPSKDARELDETIAKYNAYGNQFTVVKDESDLTVEEQNAYAHLKGKAQPRIEELKEQGLYP
;
A
#
# COMPACT_ATOMS: atom_id res chain seq x y z
N MET A 1 25.30 -42.81 -2.90
CA MET A 1 24.86 -42.03 -4.08
C MET A 1 23.41 -41.60 -3.88
N LYS A 2 23.13 -40.29 -3.76
CA LYS A 2 21.74 -39.80 -3.71
C LYS A 2 21.10 -40.04 -5.10
N LYS A 3 20.06 -40.87 -5.18
CA LYS A 3 19.28 -41.04 -6.42
C LYS A 3 18.63 -39.70 -6.74
N LEU A 4 19.05 -39.07 -7.84
CA LEU A 4 18.37 -37.89 -8.37
C LEU A 4 16.89 -38.25 -8.64
N PRO A 5 15.93 -37.35 -8.32
CA PRO A 5 14.53 -37.61 -8.59
C PRO A 5 14.31 -37.85 -10.09
N SER A 6 13.44 -38.81 -10.40
CA SER A 6 13.09 -39.15 -11.80
C SER A 6 12.67 -37.89 -12.56
N LYS A 7 13.10 -37.75 -13.82
CA LYS A 7 12.72 -36.63 -14.70
C LYS A 7 11.21 -36.36 -14.70
N LYS A 8 10.39 -37.41 -14.58
CA LYS A 8 8.92 -37.31 -14.48
C LYS A 8 8.46 -36.53 -13.24
N ILE A 9 9.08 -36.78 -12.08
CA ILE A 9 8.75 -36.11 -10.82
C ILE A 9 9.05 -34.61 -10.92
N VAL A 10 10.21 -34.26 -11.48
CA VAL A 10 10.60 -32.86 -11.68
C VAL A 10 9.60 -32.13 -12.60
N ILE A 11 9.23 -32.76 -13.72
CA ILE A 11 8.24 -32.19 -14.65
C ILE A 11 6.87 -32.00 -13.95
N THR A 12 6.43 -32.97 -13.16
CA THR A 12 5.17 -32.87 -12.42
C THR A 12 5.19 -31.68 -11.44
N PHE A 13 6.28 -31.45 -10.71
CA PHE A 13 6.40 -30.30 -9.82
C PHE A 13 6.33 -28.96 -10.59
N ILE A 14 6.99 -28.87 -11.74
CA ILE A 14 6.94 -27.67 -12.58
C ILE A 14 5.51 -27.41 -13.06
N ILE A 15 4.79 -28.45 -13.51
CA ILE A 15 3.40 -28.33 -13.95
C ILE A 15 2.50 -27.83 -12.82
N PHE A 16 2.63 -28.39 -11.61
CA PHE A 16 1.84 -27.92 -10.47
C PHE A 16 2.19 -26.48 -10.09
N TRP A 17 3.46 -26.11 -10.15
CA TRP A 17 3.91 -24.75 -9.87
C TRP A 17 3.35 -23.74 -10.90
N VAL A 18 3.37 -24.08 -12.19
CA VAL A 18 2.75 -23.24 -13.24
C VAL A 18 1.23 -23.17 -13.06
N ALA A 19 0.57 -24.30 -12.85
CA ALA A 19 -0.88 -24.37 -12.66
C ALA A 19 -1.34 -23.53 -11.45
N TYR A 20 -0.56 -23.55 -10.36
CA TYR A 20 -0.77 -22.69 -9.19
C TYR A 20 -0.75 -21.22 -9.59
N HIS A 21 0.30 -20.75 -10.27
CA HIS A 21 0.43 -19.35 -10.62
C HIS A 21 -0.65 -18.89 -11.62
N VAL A 22 -1.02 -19.74 -12.57
CA VAL A 22 -2.12 -19.46 -13.52
C VAL A 22 -3.44 -19.34 -12.77
N PHE A 23 -3.77 -20.29 -11.89
CA PHE A 23 -5.06 -20.32 -11.21
C PHE A 23 -5.22 -19.14 -10.24
N PHE A 24 -4.28 -18.97 -9.31
CA PHE A 24 -4.39 -17.91 -8.31
C PHE A 24 -4.11 -16.52 -8.90
N GLY A 25 -3.24 -16.42 -9.91
CA GLY A 25 -3.06 -15.18 -10.67
C GLY A 25 -4.32 -14.76 -11.42
N ALA A 26 -5.04 -15.69 -12.05
CA ALA A 26 -6.30 -15.39 -12.72
C ALA A 26 -7.39 -14.93 -11.74
N ILE A 27 -7.52 -15.57 -10.56
CA ILE A 27 -8.45 -15.12 -9.52
C ILE A 27 -8.10 -13.69 -9.07
N ARG A 28 -6.83 -13.40 -8.86
CA ARG A 28 -6.38 -12.06 -8.45
C ARG A 28 -6.72 -11.01 -9.51
N MET A 29 -6.45 -11.31 -10.77
CA MET A 29 -6.75 -10.43 -11.90
C MET A 29 -8.25 -10.12 -12.00
N LEU A 30 -9.14 -11.10 -11.75
CA LEU A 30 -10.58 -10.86 -11.73
C LEU A 30 -11.01 -9.88 -10.63
N ILE A 31 -10.37 -9.95 -9.46
CA ILE A 31 -10.61 -8.98 -8.38
C ILE A 31 -10.13 -7.59 -8.80
N ASP A 32 -9.00 -7.48 -9.49
CA ASP A 32 -8.48 -6.20 -9.99
C ASP A 32 -9.43 -5.50 -10.95
N PHE A 33 -10.02 -6.25 -11.88
CA PHE A 33 -11.01 -5.69 -12.80
C PHE A 33 -12.36 -5.36 -12.15
N LYS A 34 -12.69 -5.98 -11.00
CA LYS A 34 -13.98 -5.79 -10.34
C LYS A 34 -14.08 -4.45 -9.60
N TYR A 35 -12.98 -3.98 -9.02
CA TYR A 35 -12.99 -2.78 -8.17
C TYR A 35 -12.35 -1.59 -8.90
N PRO A 36 -12.96 -0.39 -8.84
CA PRO A 36 -12.48 0.77 -9.59
C PRO A 36 -11.00 1.08 -9.38
N ASN A 37 -10.52 0.96 -8.14
CA ASN A 37 -9.12 1.21 -7.81
C ASN A 37 -8.14 0.30 -8.56
N GLY A 38 -8.54 -0.87 -9.05
CA GLY A 38 -7.69 -1.77 -9.84
C GLY A 38 -7.75 -1.52 -11.35
N SER A 39 -8.73 -0.74 -11.82
CA SER A 39 -8.98 -0.51 -13.25
C SER A 39 -8.83 0.96 -13.67
N CYS A 40 -8.59 1.89 -12.74
CA CYS A 40 -8.38 3.30 -13.07
C CYS A 40 -6.99 3.53 -13.69
N ASP A 41 -6.95 4.29 -14.79
CA ASP A 41 -5.71 4.53 -15.56
C ASP A 41 -4.64 5.36 -14.81
N ASN A 42 -5.01 5.99 -13.70
CA ASN A 42 -4.08 6.73 -12.84
C ASN A 42 -3.68 5.95 -11.57
N THR A 43 -4.16 4.71 -11.40
CA THR A 43 -3.72 3.82 -10.32
C THR A 43 -2.26 3.44 -10.52
N VAL A 44 -1.44 3.69 -9.50
CA VAL A 44 -0.07 3.20 -9.41
C VAL A 44 -0.04 1.81 -8.79
N VAL A 45 -0.77 1.64 -7.68
CA VAL A 45 -0.96 0.35 -7.00
C VAL A 45 -2.23 0.38 -6.18
N ALA A 46 -2.94 -0.74 -6.12
CA ALA A 46 -4.07 -0.94 -5.23
C ALA A 46 -3.81 -2.12 -4.29
N PHE A 47 -4.42 -2.11 -3.11
CA PHE A 47 -4.11 -3.02 -2.02
C PHE A 47 -5.33 -3.34 -1.15
N GLY A 48 -5.31 -4.55 -0.57
CA GLY A 48 -6.25 -4.98 0.46
C GLY A 48 -7.53 -5.57 -0.11
N LYS A 49 -8.42 -5.98 0.80
CA LYS A 49 -9.75 -6.49 0.44
C LYS A 49 -10.50 -5.42 -0.36
N ASN A 50 -11.10 -5.82 -1.48
CA ASN A 50 -11.83 -4.92 -2.37
C ASN A 50 -11.00 -3.73 -2.91
N LEU A 51 -9.65 -3.83 -2.88
CA LEU A 51 -8.74 -2.78 -3.32
C LEU A 51 -8.92 -1.46 -2.58
N ARG A 52 -9.21 -1.57 -1.28
CA ARG A 52 -9.53 -0.47 -0.37
C ARG A 52 -8.45 0.62 -0.35
N SER A 53 -7.18 0.26 -0.19
CA SER A 53 -6.08 1.24 -0.19
C SER A 53 -5.45 1.37 -1.56
N VAL A 54 -5.07 2.58 -1.96
CA VAL A 54 -4.61 2.85 -3.33
C VAL A 54 -3.64 4.02 -3.38
N ILE A 55 -2.63 3.91 -4.24
CA ILE A 55 -1.79 5.03 -4.66
C ILE A 55 -2.22 5.46 -6.05
N PHE A 56 -2.52 6.75 -6.22
CA PHE A 56 -2.84 7.36 -7.50
C PHE A 56 -1.76 8.35 -7.94
N SER A 57 -1.56 8.49 -9.24
CA SER A 57 -0.85 9.62 -9.84
C SER A 57 -1.83 10.78 -10.10
N ILE A 58 -1.47 12.01 -9.67
CA ILE A 58 -2.30 13.21 -9.84
C ILE A 58 -1.47 14.42 -10.31
N PRO A 59 -1.59 14.88 -11.56
CA PRO A 59 -2.45 14.34 -12.62
C PRO A 59 -2.00 12.95 -13.08
N GLN A 60 -2.85 12.27 -13.85
CA GLN A 60 -2.57 10.94 -14.39
C GLN A 60 -1.20 10.90 -15.09
N GLY A 61 -0.39 9.90 -14.76
CA GLY A 61 0.95 9.71 -15.32
C GLY A 61 2.02 10.65 -14.77
N SER A 62 1.68 11.51 -13.79
CA SER A 62 2.67 12.34 -13.10
C SER A 62 3.40 11.61 -11.98
N ASN A 63 4.50 12.20 -11.54
CA ASN A 63 5.27 11.77 -10.37
C ASN A 63 4.66 12.21 -9.04
N LYS A 64 3.54 12.94 -9.04
CA LYS A 64 2.85 13.27 -7.80
C LYS A 64 1.92 12.12 -7.42
N TRP A 65 2.37 11.30 -6.48
CA TRP A 65 1.64 10.14 -6.01
C TRP A 65 0.94 10.43 -4.69
N VAL A 66 -0.34 10.07 -4.59
CA VAL A 66 -1.14 10.25 -3.36
C VAL A 66 -1.65 8.91 -2.86
N LEU A 67 -1.60 8.70 -1.55
CA LEU A 67 -2.13 7.50 -0.88
C LEU A 67 -3.53 7.78 -0.35
N ARG A 68 -4.48 6.88 -0.62
CA ARG A 68 -5.87 7.00 -0.18
C ARG A 68 -6.39 5.68 0.39
N ASP A 69 -7.26 5.80 1.38
CA ASP A 69 -8.13 4.72 1.85
C ASP A 69 -9.54 4.94 1.33
N THR A 70 -9.95 4.12 0.38
CA THR A 70 -11.30 4.08 -0.19
C THR A 70 -12.03 2.96 0.54
N GLN A 71 -13.09 3.23 1.30
CA GLN A 71 -13.82 2.21 2.05
C GLN A 71 -15.00 1.73 1.21
N PRO A 72 -14.83 0.77 0.26
CA PRO A 72 -15.85 0.41 -0.71
C PRO A 72 -17.12 -0.19 -0.08
N GLU A 73 -17.01 -0.69 1.15
CA GLU A 73 -18.13 -1.16 1.98
C GLU A 73 -19.08 -0.04 2.44
N ILE A 74 -18.66 1.23 2.38
CA ILE A 74 -19.43 2.38 2.85
C ILE A 74 -19.66 3.34 1.68
N GLN A 75 -20.89 3.37 1.18
CA GLN A 75 -21.34 4.37 0.21
C GLN A 75 -21.66 5.68 0.96
N GLN A 76 -21.18 6.81 0.46
CA GLN A 76 -21.55 8.11 1.02
C GLN A 76 -23.01 8.42 0.63
N PRO A 77 -23.88 8.79 1.58
CA PRO A 77 -25.31 9.00 1.31
C PRO A 77 -25.59 10.26 0.46
N ASP A 78 -24.66 11.22 0.45
CA ASP A 78 -24.78 12.56 -0.11
C ASP A 78 -23.90 12.80 -1.36
N VAL A 79 -22.98 11.88 -1.66
CA VAL A 79 -22.11 11.93 -2.83
C VAL A 79 -22.13 10.57 -3.52
N SER A 80 -22.28 10.55 -4.85
CA SER A 80 -22.11 9.32 -5.62
C SER A 80 -20.67 8.82 -5.48
N GLY A 81 -20.40 7.93 -4.52
CA GLY A 81 -19.07 7.40 -4.29
C GLY A 81 -18.90 6.68 -2.96
N PHE A 82 -17.70 6.13 -2.77
CA PHE A 82 -17.29 5.50 -1.53
C PHE A 82 -16.76 6.54 -0.54
N ARG A 83 -16.75 6.22 0.75
CA ARG A 83 -16.02 7.02 1.73
C ARG A 83 -14.53 6.99 1.39
N LEU A 84 -13.91 8.17 1.33
CA LEU A 84 -12.52 8.34 0.93
C LEU A 84 -11.77 9.15 1.97
N THR A 85 -10.61 8.66 2.40
CA THR A 85 -9.67 9.38 3.26
C THR A 85 -8.35 9.56 2.50
N SER A 86 -7.88 10.80 2.38
CA SER A 86 -6.51 11.06 1.89
C SER A 86 -5.54 10.80 3.03
N LEU A 87 -4.58 9.89 2.83
CA LEU A 87 -3.60 9.53 3.85
C LEU A 87 -2.29 10.28 3.64
N ASP A 88 -1.79 10.31 2.40
CA ASP A 88 -0.55 11.00 2.05
C ASP A 88 -0.71 11.72 0.71
N GLU A 89 -0.19 12.94 0.63
CA GLU A 89 -0.27 13.81 -0.55
C GLU A 89 0.99 13.73 -1.44
N ASN A 90 2.05 13.05 -0.96
CA ASN A 90 3.23 12.79 -1.76
C ASN A 90 3.96 11.51 -1.32
N VAL A 91 3.73 10.43 -2.04
CA VAL A 91 4.38 9.13 -1.83
C VAL A 91 5.72 9.07 -2.55
N TYR A 92 6.75 8.67 -1.81
CA TYR A 92 8.11 8.52 -2.33
C TYR A 92 8.40 7.09 -2.78
N ASP A 93 7.93 6.08 -2.04
CA ASP A 93 8.05 4.69 -2.49
C ASP A 93 7.05 3.81 -1.74
N TYR A 94 6.86 2.59 -2.23
CA TYR A 94 6.00 1.59 -1.62
C TYR A 94 6.49 0.16 -1.88
N GLU A 95 6.01 -0.75 -1.05
CA GLU A 95 6.19 -2.19 -1.20
C GLU A 95 4.93 -2.94 -0.77
N VAL A 96 4.57 -3.96 -1.53
CA VAL A 96 3.41 -4.82 -1.26
C VAL A 96 3.91 -6.22 -0.91
N GLU A 97 3.57 -6.68 0.27
CA GLU A 97 3.77 -8.06 0.69
C GLU A 97 2.53 -8.90 0.39
N MET A 98 2.74 -9.96 -0.39
CA MET A 98 1.73 -10.97 -0.71
C MET A 98 2.02 -12.27 0.04
N GLY A 99 0.96 -12.94 0.45
CA GLY A 99 1.01 -14.27 1.04
C GLY A 99 0.93 -15.39 0.02
N TRP A 100 0.84 -16.60 0.57
CA TRP A 100 0.43 -17.78 -0.18
C TRP A 100 -0.94 -17.52 -0.82
N PHE A 101 -1.11 -17.96 -2.06
CA PHE A 101 -2.29 -17.73 -2.90
C PHE A 101 -2.50 -16.28 -3.37
N TYR A 102 -1.45 -15.45 -3.39
CA TYR A 102 -1.50 -14.05 -3.83
C TYR A 102 -2.47 -13.17 -3.03
N GLN A 103 -2.73 -13.52 -1.77
CA GLN A 103 -3.49 -12.69 -0.85
C GLN A 103 -2.64 -11.53 -0.35
N TYR A 104 -3.22 -10.34 -0.21
CA TYR A 104 -2.55 -9.20 0.39
C TYR A 104 -2.25 -9.45 1.87
N LYS A 105 -1.06 -9.06 2.32
CA LYS A 105 -0.68 -9.11 3.74
C LYS A 105 -0.38 -7.72 4.27
N MET A 106 0.68 -7.10 3.74
CA MET A 106 1.17 -5.80 4.20
C MET A 106 1.39 -4.87 3.02
N PHE A 107 1.14 -3.59 3.23
CA PHE A 107 1.43 -2.54 2.29
C PHE A 107 2.17 -1.42 3.00
N TYR A 108 3.44 -1.33 2.66
CA TYR A 108 4.38 -0.38 3.23
C TYR A 108 4.46 0.81 2.28
N VAL A 109 4.29 2.01 2.79
CA VAL A 109 4.36 3.23 1.99
C VAL A 109 5.23 4.25 2.72
N TYR A 110 6.26 4.75 2.05
CA TYR A 110 7.07 5.85 2.53
C TYR A 110 6.69 7.12 1.78
N GLY A 111 6.22 8.12 2.51
CA GLY A 111 5.72 9.37 1.94
C GLY A 111 6.01 10.58 2.82
N ARG A 112 5.43 11.72 2.43
CA ARG A 112 5.61 13.01 3.11
C ARG A 112 5.22 12.95 4.57
N ASN A 113 4.12 12.27 4.87
CA ASN A 113 3.56 12.22 6.21
C ASN A 113 4.30 11.26 7.14
N GLY A 114 5.11 10.36 6.57
CA GLY A 114 5.92 9.40 7.29
C GLY A 114 5.88 8.03 6.64
N PHE A 115 5.95 7.01 7.48
CA PHE A 115 5.93 5.61 7.06
C PHE A 115 4.60 4.97 7.46
N TRP A 116 3.85 4.55 6.44
CA TRP A 116 2.56 3.90 6.56
C TRP A 116 2.72 2.40 6.45
N VAL A 117 2.12 1.69 7.40
CA VAL A 117 2.00 0.23 7.38
C VAL A 117 0.52 -0.11 7.34
N ILE A 118 0.08 -0.71 6.25
CA ILE A 118 -1.32 -1.08 6.03
C ILE A 118 -1.42 -2.61 6.01
N GLN A 119 -2.04 -3.17 7.02
CA GLN A 119 -2.34 -4.60 7.11
C GLN A 119 -3.67 -4.88 6.39
N ALA A 120 -3.71 -5.96 5.60
CA ALA A 120 -4.90 -6.32 4.83
C ALA A 120 -6.01 -6.98 5.66
N ASP A 121 -5.65 -7.85 6.61
CA ASP A 121 -6.61 -8.62 7.41
C ASP A 121 -6.08 -8.98 8.83
N PRO A 122 -6.78 -8.60 9.92
CA PRO A 122 -7.81 -7.56 9.93
C PRO A 122 -7.22 -6.24 9.39
N PHE A 123 -8.05 -5.47 8.69
CA PHE A 123 -7.59 -4.21 8.12
C PHE A 123 -7.19 -3.23 9.22
N HIS A 124 -5.94 -2.77 9.18
CA HIS A 124 -5.39 -1.82 10.15
C HIS A 124 -4.31 -0.95 9.52
N ILE A 125 -4.28 0.33 9.87
CA ILE A 125 -3.27 1.28 9.44
C ILE A 125 -2.43 1.70 10.64
N LYS A 126 -1.11 1.59 10.51
CA LYS A 126 -0.15 2.15 11.45
C LYS A 126 0.67 3.23 10.75
N LEU A 127 0.89 4.36 11.42
CA LEU A 127 1.69 5.47 10.91
C LEU A 127 2.84 5.76 11.88
N LEU A 128 4.08 5.58 11.41
CA LEU A 128 5.24 6.23 12.00
C LEU A 128 5.36 7.64 11.41
N ARG A 129 5.07 8.65 12.23
CA ARG A 129 4.95 10.04 11.78
C ARG A 129 6.30 10.64 11.43
N ASN A 130 6.34 11.45 10.36
CA ASN A 130 7.48 12.30 10.07
C ASN A 130 7.60 13.43 11.11
N GLN A 131 8.68 13.41 11.89
CA GLN A 131 8.92 14.39 12.97
C GLN A 131 9.29 15.79 12.45
N ASN A 132 9.74 15.91 11.20
CA ASN A 132 10.19 17.17 10.61
C ASN A 132 9.07 17.87 9.80
N MET A 133 7.82 17.47 10.01
CA MET A 133 6.67 18.01 9.29
C MET A 133 6.34 19.45 9.75
N PRO A 134 6.02 20.38 8.82
CA PRO A 134 5.53 21.71 9.20
C PRO A 134 4.25 21.64 10.06
N SER A 135 4.10 22.59 10.99
CA SER A 135 2.99 22.60 11.96
C SER A 135 1.60 22.60 11.32
N LYS A 136 1.45 23.26 10.17
CA LYS A 136 0.20 23.27 9.40
C LYS A 136 -0.17 21.88 8.92
N ASP A 137 0.78 21.20 8.27
CA ASP A 137 0.58 19.84 7.76
C ASP A 137 0.34 18.84 8.90
N ALA A 138 1.04 19.04 10.01
CA ALA A 138 0.85 18.22 11.21
C ALA A 138 -0.60 18.31 11.69
N ARG A 139 -1.15 19.52 11.80
CA ARG A 139 -2.54 19.73 12.21
C ARG A 139 -3.54 19.10 11.22
N GLU A 140 -3.32 19.25 9.91
CA GLU A 140 -4.19 18.67 8.89
C GLU A 140 -4.19 17.13 8.93
N LEU A 141 -3.03 16.53 9.19
CA LEU A 141 -2.91 15.09 9.41
C LEU A 141 -3.64 14.65 10.70
N ASP A 142 -3.50 15.40 11.80
CA ASP A 142 -4.21 15.09 13.06
C ASP A 142 -5.72 15.14 12.89
N GLU A 143 -6.25 16.12 12.16
CA GLU A 143 -7.68 16.20 11.82
C GLU A 143 -8.14 15.01 10.97
N THR A 144 -7.32 14.58 10.00
CA THR A 144 -7.59 13.41 9.17
C THR A 144 -7.65 12.13 10.00
N ILE A 145 -6.67 11.94 10.90
CA ILE A 145 -6.62 10.79 11.81
C ILE A 145 -7.80 10.80 12.79
N ALA A 146 -8.17 11.95 13.33
CA ALA A 146 -9.32 12.09 14.23
C ALA A 146 -10.62 11.72 13.52
N LYS A 147 -10.83 12.20 12.29
CA LYS A 147 -11.97 11.82 11.46
C LYS A 147 -11.97 10.31 11.18
N TYR A 148 -10.82 9.75 10.86
CA TYR A 148 -10.71 8.32 10.57
C TYR A 148 -11.09 7.44 11.78
N ASN A 149 -10.55 7.77 12.96
CA ASN A 149 -10.81 7.02 14.19
C ASN A 149 -12.26 7.08 14.66
N ALA A 150 -12.98 8.18 14.36
CA ALA A 150 -14.40 8.30 14.65
C ALA A 150 -15.26 7.19 14.04
N TYR A 151 -14.73 6.44 13.06
CA TYR A 151 -15.48 5.45 12.30
C TYR A 151 -15.10 3.97 12.54
N GLY A 152 -14.13 3.66 13.41
CA GLY A 152 -13.85 2.25 13.69
C GLY A 152 -12.49 1.88 14.30
N ASN A 153 -11.70 2.83 14.80
CA ASN A 153 -10.40 2.57 15.45
C ASN A 153 -9.43 1.66 14.67
N GLN A 154 -9.44 1.72 13.32
CA GLN A 154 -8.55 0.93 12.46
C GLN A 154 -7.19 1.62 12.23
N PHE A 155 -6.78 2.51 13.14
CA PHE A 155 -5.64 3.39 12.95
C PHE A 155 -4.81 3.51 14.23
N THR A 156 -3.48 3.46 14.10
CA THR A 156 -2.54 3.71 15.20
C THR A 156 -1.42 4.64 14.73
N VAL A 157 -1.17 5.69 15.50
CA VAL A 157 0.04 6.52 15.32
C VAL A 157 1.10 6.02 16.28
N VAL A 158 2.28 5.75 15.78
CA VAL A 158 3.47 5.47 16.60
C VAL A 158 4.44 6.63 16.52
N LYS A 159 5.17 6.85 17.62
CA LYS A 159 6.06 8.01 17.76
C LYS A 159 7.48 7.67 17.34
N ASP A 160 7.93 6.47 17.68
CA ASP A 160 9.31 6.03 17.53
C ASP A 160 9.41 4.78 16.66
N GLU A 161 10.53 4.63 15.94
CA GLU A 161 10.82 3.44 15.13
C GLU A 161 10.81 2.15 15.98
N SER A 162 11.10 2.25 17.28
CA SER A 162 11.05 1.12 18.22
C SER A 162 9.65 0.54 18.44
N ASP A 163 8.61 1.30 18.11
CA ASP A 163 7.21 0.84 18.18
C ASP A 163 6.80 0.04 16.93
N LEU A 164 7.68 -0.02 15.92
CA LEU A 164 7.56 -0.91 14.77
C LEU A 164 8.12 -2.30 15.10
N THR A 165 7.54 -3.33 14.49
CA THR A 165 8.11 -4.67 14.46
C THR A 165 9.44 -4.69 13.71
N VAL A 166 10.23 -5.75 13.89
CA VAL A 166 11.53 -5.88 13.20
C VAL A 166 11.35 -5.89 11.68
N GLU A 167 10.30 -6.54 11.19
CA GLU A 167 9.95 -6.58 9.77
C GLU A 167 9.56 -5.20 9.24
N GLU A 168 8.75 -4.45 9.99
CA GLU A 168 8.36 -3.08 9.65
C GLU A 168 9.57 -2.12 9.66
N GLN A 169 10.50 -2.27 10.60
CA GLN A 169 11.75 -1.49 10.64
C GLN A 169 12.63 -1.78 9.42
N ASN A 170 12.76 -3.05 9.05
CA ASN A 170 13.51 -3.46 7.87
C ASN A 170 12.88 -2.90 6.59
N ALA A 171 11.55 -2.97 6.46
CA ALA A 171 10.80 -2.38 5.34
C ALA A 171 10.97 -0.86 5.31
N TYR A 172 10.89 -0.18 6.46
CA TYR A 172 11.10 1.25 6.57
C TYR A 172 12.50 1.66 6.10
N ALA A 173 13.56 1.01 6.61
CA ALA A 173 14.93 1.30 6.22
C ALA A 173 15.17 1.02 4.73
N HIS A 174 14.63 -0.08 4.20
CA HIS A 174 14.71 -0.43 2.79
C HIS A 174 14.05 0.63 1.90
N LEU A 175 12.80 0.98 2.19
CA LEU A 175 12.05 1.97 1.41
C LEU A 175 12.65 3.37 1.50
N LYS A 176 13.18 3.76 2.66
CA LYS A 176 13.88 5.04 2.82
C LYS A 176 15.11 5.13 1.91
N GLY A 177 15.84 4.03 1.73
CA GLY A 177 16.96 3.95 0.79
C GLY A 177 16.48 3.94 -0.68
N LYS A 178 15.48 3.10 -0.99
CA LYS A 178 14.91 2.96 -2.33
C LYS A 178 14.29 4.26 -2.86
N ALA A 179 13.72 5.06 -1.97
CA ALA A 179 13.08 6.33 -2.29
C ALA A 179 14.04 7.47 -2.67
N GLN A 180 15.35 7.37 -2.37
CA GLN A 180 16.28 8.50 -2.55
C GLN A 180 16.32 9.05 -3.99
N PRO A 181 16.46 8.22 -5.04
CA PRO A 181 16.49 8.74 -6.40
C PRO A 181 15.20 9.48 -6.79
N ARG A 182 14.04 8.97 -6.35
CA ARG A 182 12.76 9.64 -6.60
C ARG A 182 12.64 10.94 -5.81
N ILE A 183 13.12 10.97 -4.57
CA ILE A 183 13.12 12.18 -3.75
C ILE A 183 13.96 13.28 -4.43
N GLU A 184 15.11 12.93 -5.01
CA GLU A 184 15.93 13.86 -5.80
C GLU A 184 15.16 14.39 -7.01
N GLU A 185 14.54 13.50 -7.79
CA GLU A 185 13.68 13.89 -8.93
C GLU A 185 12.52 14.82 -8.50
N LEU A 186 11.85 14.52 -7.39
CA LEU A 186 10.77 15.35 -6.87
C LEU A 186 11.26 16.73 -6.42
N LYS A 187 12.49 16.86 -5.91
CA LYS A 187 13.10 18.15 -5.57
C LYS A 187 13.35 18.98 -6.83
N GLU A 188 13.90 18.36 -7.88
CA GLU A 188 14.12 19.03 -9.18
C GLU A 188 12.82 19.52 -9.80
N GLN A 189 11.73 18.78 -9.60
CA GLN A 189 10.39 19.13 -10.10
C GLN A 189 9.63 20.13 -9.19
N GLY A 190 10.20 20.52 -8.04
CA GLY A 190 9.51 21.39 -7.06
C GLY A 190 8.29 20.72 -6.41
N LEU A 191 8.25 19.39 -6.40
CA LEU A 191 7.18 18.57 -5.84
C LEU A 191 7.53 18.00 -4.46
N TYR A 192 8.80 18.06 -4.05
CA TYR A 192 9.25 17.72 -2.71
C TYR A 192 9.11 18.96 -1.79
N PRO A 193 8.45 18.84 -0.62
CA PRO A 193 8.21 19.94 0.31
C PRO A 193 9.46 20.43 1.05
#